data_AF-A0A0Q7Q8R8-F1
#
_entry.id   AF-A0A0Q7Q8R8-F1
#
_cell.length_a   1.000
_cell.length_b   1.000
_cell.length_c   1.000
_cell.angle_alpha   90.00
_cell.angle_beta   90.00
_cell.angle_gamma   90.00
#
_symmetry.space_group_name_H-M   'P 1'
#
loop_
_entity.id
_entity.type
_entity.pdbx_description
1 polymer ?
#
loop_
_entity_poly.entity_id
_entity_poly.type
_entity_poly.pdbx_seq_one_letter_code
_entity_poly.pdbx_strand_id
1 'polypeptide(L)'
;MPHCTVRYSVRLTPKTPGVMAMDAVGIFHEERAEDEVGLPGELVWRRLETFSGPTGYALKEQVREQLWEMDVCARVGPLEWDG
;
A
#
# COMPACT_ATOMS: atom_id res chain seq x y z
N MET A 1 -15.72 0.26 -12.23
CA MET A 1 -15.43 -0.26 -10.88
C MET A 1 -14.85 0.89 -10.08
N PRO A 2 -15.30 1.11 -8.83
CA PRO A 2 -14.86 2.23 -8.02
C PRO A 2 -13.37 2.10 -7.64
N HIS A 3 -12.67 3.23 -7.70
CA HIS A 3 -11.28 3.36 -7.34
C HIS A 3 -11.14 4.14 -6.03
N CYS A 4 -10.18 3.77 -5.19
CA CYS A 4 -9.87 4.51 -3.99
C CYS A 4 -8.38 4.54 -3.67
N THR A 5 -7.97 5.62 -3.02
CA THR A 5 -6.71 5.72 -2.30
C THR A 5 -6.89 5.22 -0.87
N VAL A 6 -5.98 4.39 -0.39
CA VAL A 6 -6.02 3.83 0.96
C VAL A 6 -4.62 3.71 1.53
N ARG A 7 -4.52 3.88 2.85
CA ARG A 7 -3.27 3.73 3.59
C ARG A 7 -3.26 2.41 4.35
N TYR A 8 -2.13 1.72 4.34
CA TYR A 8 -1.88 0.54 5.17
C TYR A 8 -0.58 0.71 5.97
N SER A 9 -0.53 0.15 7.17
CA SER A 9 0.74 -0.13 7.81
C SER A 9 1.43 -1.24 7.05
N VAL A 10 2.75 -1.12 6.88
CA VAL A 10 3.57 -2.01 6.08
C VAL A 10 4.84 -2.32 6.84
N ARG A 11 5.18 -3.60 6.93
CA ARG A 11 6.49 -4.05 7.40
C ARG A 11 7.41 -4.21 6.20
N LEU A 12 8.58 -3.59 6.28
CA LEU A 12 9.62 -3.69 5.26
C LEU A 12 10.80 -4.47 5.83
N THR A 13 11.11 -5.60 5.20
CA THR A 13 12.21 -6.48 5.59
C THR A 13 13.33 -6.37 4.54
N PRO A 14 14.52 -5.87 4.91
CA PRO A 14 15.61 -5.73 3.96
C PRO A 14 16.18 -7.10 3.61
N LYS A 15 16.59 -7.29 2.36
CA LYS A 15 17.34 -8.49 1.95
C LYS A 15 18.83 -8.38 2.28
N THR A 16 19.31 -7.17 2.57
CA THR A 16 20.70 -6.92 2.94
C THR A 16 20.98 -7.35 4.38
N PRO A 17 21.95 -8.24 4.64
CA PRO A 17 22.33 -8.64 5.99
C PRO A 17 22.76 -7.45 6.86
N GLY A 18 22.35 -7.45 8.12
CA GLY A 18 22.71 -6.42 9.09
C GLY A 18 21.89 -5.13 9.02
N VAL A 19 20.97 -5.00 8.05
CA VAL A 19 19.98 -3.93 8.03
C VAL A 19 18.74 -4.39 8.80
N MET A 20 18.20 -3.52 9.66
CA MET A 20 17.02 -3.83 10.46
C MET A 20 15.74 -3.60 9.64
N ALA A 21 14.75 -4.48 9.83
CA ALA A 21 13.40 -4.27 9.32
C ALA A 21 12.76 -3.02 9.95
N MET A 22 11.88 -2.36 9.20
CA MET A 22 11.22 -1.12 9.63
C MET A 22 9.74 -1.11 9.26
N ASP A 23 8.98 -0.29 9.96
CA ASP A 23 7.56 -0.08 9.68
C ASP A 23 7.37 1.23 8.90
N ALA A 24 6.47 1.21 7.93
CA ALA A 24 6.10 2.34 7.11
C ALA A 24 4.58 2.39 6.91
N VAL A 25 4.08 3.51 6.37
CA VAL A 25 2.69 3.62 5.91
C VAL A 25 2.70 3.68 4.39
N GLY A 26 2.26 2.61 3.73
CA GLY A 26 2.10 2.59 2.27
C GLY A 26 0.79 3.25 1.87
N ILE A 27 0.85 4.07 0.82
CA ILE A 27 -0.31 4.65 0.13
C ILE A 27 -0.54 3.80 -1.12
N PHE A 28 -1.74 3.24 -1.22
CA PHE A 28 -2.11 2.31 -2.28
C PHE A 28 -3.31 2.85 -3.03
N HIS A 29 -3.28 2.64 -4.33
CA HIS A 29 -4.46 2.75 -5.17
C HIS A 29 -5.09 1.35 -5.25
N GLU A 30 -6.39 1.25 -5.02
CA GLU A 30 -7.17 0.03 -5.10
C GLU A 30 -8.33 0.21 -6.08
N GLU A 31 -8.65 -0.85 -6.82
CA GLU A 31 -9.96 -0.99 -7.47
C GLU A 31 -10.74 -2.06 -6.71
N ARG A 32 -12.01 -1.76 -6.48
CA ARG A 32 -12.92 -2.65 -5.77
C ARG A 32 -14.12 -2.95 -6.65
N ALA A 33 -14.56 -4.21 -6.62
CA ALA A 33 -15.79 -4.61 -7.28
C ALA A 33 -16.98 -4.00 -6.51
N GLU A 34 -18.03 -3.60 -7.21
CA GLU A 34 -19.27 -3.19 -6.54
C GLU A 34 -19.93 -4.42 -5.89
N ASP A 35 -20.41 -4.25 -4.66
CA ASP A 35 -21.22 -5.26 -3.98
C ASP A 35 -22.68 -5.23 -4.50
N GLU A 36 -23.53 -6.08 -3.93
CA GLU A 36 -24.93 -6.23 -4.35
C GLU A 36 -25.77 -4.95 -4.18
N VAL A 37 -25.28 -3.94 -3.46
CA VAL A 37 -25.95 -2.65 -3.26
C VAL A 37 -25.23 -1.50 -3.96
N GLY A 38 -24.27 -1.79 -4.83
CA GLY A 38 -23.49 -0.79 -5.57
C GLY A 38 -22.45 -0.06 -4.73
N LEU A 39 -22.16 -0.56 -3.52
CA LEU A 39 -21.10 -0.02 -2.67
C LEU A 39 -19.78 -0.74 -2.96
N PRO A 40 -18.64 -0.14 -2.63
CA PRO A 40 -17.37 -0.76 -2.97
C PRO A 40 -17.08 -1.98 -2.08
N GLY A 41 -17.15 -3.15 -2.69
CA GLY A 41 -17.00 -4.46 -2.08
C GLY A 41 -15.57 -4.99 -2.15
N GLU A 42 -15.42 -6.14 -2.82
CA GLU A 42 -14.19 -6.94 -2.82
C GLU A 42 -13.01 -6.25 -3.52
N LEU A 43 -11.79 -6.48 -3.02
CA LEU A 43 -10.57 -5.96 -3.62
C LEU A 43 -10.27 -6.70 -4.92
N VAL A 44 -10.27 -5.98 -6.05
CA VAL A 44 -9.94 -6.52 -7.37
C VAL A 44 -8.44 -6.39 -7.64
N TRP A 45 -7.90 -5.19 -7.47
CA TRP A 45 -6.46 -4.96 -7.57
C TRP A 45 -5.97 -3.93 -6.56
N ARG A 46 -4.70 -4.04 -6.21
CA ARG A 46 -3.97 -3.11 -5.35
C ARG A 46 -2.60 -2.81 -5.94
N ARG A 47 -2.21 -1.53 -5.95
CA ARG A 47 -0.86 -1.09 -6.33
C ARG A 47 -0.33 -0.10 -5.32
N LEU A 48 0.93 -0.29 -4.90
CA LEU A 48 1.64 0.69 -4.11
C LEU A 48 1.92 1.95 -4.95
N GLU A 49 1.38 3.07 -4.52
CA GLU A 49 1.64 4.38 -5.13
C GLU A 49 2.92 5.00 -4.57
N THR A 50 3.06 5.03 -3.25
CA THR A 50 4.24 5.54 -2.53
C THR A 50 4.15 5.17 -1.05
N PHE A 51 5.14 5.57 -0.24
CA PHE A 51 5.02 5.55 1.23
C PHE A 51 4.81 6.98 1.76
N SER A 52 4.25 7.08 2.96
CA SER A 52 4.08 8.37 3.64
C SER A 52 5.43 8.99 4.01
N GLY A 53 5.51 10.32 3.95
CA GLY A 53 6.69 11.08 4.34
C GLY A 53 7.64 11.43 3.19
N PRO A 54 8.68 12.23 3.47
CA PRO A 54 9.54 12.83 2.43
C PRO A 54 10.38 11.81 1.65
N THR A 55 10.61 10.62 2.20
CA THR A 55 11.41 9.55 1.58
C THR A 55 10.55 8.51 0.86
N GLY A 56 9.24 8.73 0.74
CA GLY A 56 8.30 7.72 0.28
C GLY A 56 8.59 7.14 -1.10
N TYR A 57 8.94 7.99 -2.06
CA TYR A 57 9.28 7.56 -3.42
C TYR A 57 10.59 6.77 -3.46
N ALA A 58 11.62 7.21 -2.74
CA ALA A 58 12.88 6.48 -2.68
C ALA A 58 12.69 5.08 -2.07
N LEU A 59 11.81 4.96 -1.08
CA LEU A 59 11.50 3.68 -0.46
C LEU A 59 10.72 2.75 -1.39
N LYS A 60 9.76 3.29 -2.16
CA LYS A 60 9.06 2.56 -3.21
C LYS A 60 10.01 2.01 -4.26
N GLU A 61 11.00 2.79 -4.69
CA GLU A 61 12.00 2.33 -5.66
C GLU A 61 12.81 1.16 -5.12
N GLN A 62 13.20 1.18 -3.84
CA GLN A 62 13.90 0.06 -3.21
C GLN A 62 13.03 -1.21 -3.13
N VAL A 63 11.72 -1.09 -2.90
CA VAL A 63 10.78 -2.22 -2.98
C VAL A 63 10.65 -2.72 -4.42
N ARG A 64 10.57 -1.80 -5.41
CA ARG A 64 10.50 -2.15 -6.84
C ARG A 64 11.74 -2.91 -7.32
N GLU A 65 12.91 -2.50 -6.84
CA GLU A 65 14.20 -3.17 -7.08
C GLU A 65 14.38 -4.45 -6.26
N GLN A 66 13.35 -4.83 -5.49
CA GLN A 66 13.32 -6.03 -4.65
C GLN A 66 14.43 -6.06 -3.58
N LEU A 67 14.93 -4.90 -3.16
CA LEU A 67 15.89 -4.76 -2.06
C LEU A 67 15.21 -4.96 -0.69
N TRP A 68 13.90 -4.70 -0.64
CA TRP A 68 13.05 -4.92 0.52
C TRP A 68 11.86 -5.79 0.14
N GLU A 69 11.57 -6.75 1.00
CA GLU A 69 10.29 -7.45 1.01
C GLU A 69 9.25 -6.60 1.74
N MET A 70 8.01 -6.62 1.26
CA MET A 70 6.93 -5.75 1.71
C MET A 70 5.73 -6.57 2.16
N ASP A 71 5.45 -6.54 3.46
CA ASP A 71 4.25 -7.15 4.04
C ASP A 71 3.22 -6.06 4.35
N VAL A 72 2.05 -6.14 3.70
CA VAL A 72 0.93 -5.24 3.96
C VAL A 72 0.15 -5.73 5.17
N CYS A 73 0.07 -4.91 6.21
CA CYS A 73 -0.54 -5.26 7.49
C CYS A 73 -1.98 -4.70 7.57
N ALA A 74 -2.23 -3.74 8.46
CA ALA A 74 -3.57 -3.25 8.76
C ALA A 74 -3.89 -1.96 8.01
N ARG A 75 -5.17 -1.75 7.66
CA ARG A 75 -5.63 -0.48 7.08
C ARG A 75 -5.50 0.65 8.11
N VAL A 76 -4.98 1.79 7.66
CA VAL A 76 -4.83 3.01 8.45
C VAL A 76 -5.79 4.06 7.90
N GLY A 77 -6.84 4.38 8.65
CA GLY A 77 -7.82 5.39 8.25
C GLY A 77 -8.89 4.88 7.26
N PRO A 78 -9.68 5.81 6.69
CA PRO A 78 -10.78 5.50 5.77
C PRO A 78 -10.28 5.16 4.36
N LEU A 79 -11.20 4.65 3.53
CA LEU A 79 -11.01 4.61 2.08
C LEU A 79 -11.34 5.99 1.51
N GLU A 80 -10.43 6.55 0.71
CA GLU A 80 -10.61 7.84 0.04
C GLU A 80 -10.99 7.55 -1.42
N TRP A 81 -12.28 7.63 -1.73
CA TRP A 81 -12.81 7.30 -3.06
C TRP A 81 -12.47 8.37 -4.10
N ASP A 82 -12.06 7.91 -5.28
CA ASP A 82 -11.87 8.76 -6.44
C ASP A 82 -13.26 9.16 -6.96
N GLY A 83 -13.52 10.47 -7.05
CA GLY A 83 -14.83 11.05 -7.42
C GLY A 83 -15.10 11.11 -8.91
#